data_AF-A0A9P6FGF5-F1
#
_entry.id   AF-A0A9P6FGF5-F1
#
_cell.length_a   1.000
_cell.length_b   1.000
_cell.length_c   1.000
_cell.angle_alpha   90.00
_cell.angle_beta   90.00
_cell.angle_gamma   90.00
#
_symmetry.space_group_name_H-M   'P 1'
#
loop_
_entity.id
_entity.type
_entity.pdbx_description
1 polymer ?
#
loop_
_entity_poly.entity_id
_entity_poly.type
_entity_poly.pdbx_seq_one_letter_code
_entity_poly.pdbx_strand_id
1 'polypeptide(L)'
;MALMQRYLTNPDDPESDADIQMQVMISQAAVDSKGFEVLVPQSVESVKRHHATLSSRIAALTARLSLESKIREAAQSLLKLHADNKKLARQASDHLEAANRKVDQVATELWKLTQLAADLQRTLLQHTSGVLALGVVRLEDQGRRDRDVHALQLQEARVGKDVEEQL
;
A
#
# COMPACT_ATOMS: atom_id res chain seq x y z
N MET A 1 -16.86 -13.39 -8.50
CA MET A 1 -17.04 -11.92 -8.38
C MET A 1 -16.39 -11.47 -7.09
N ALA A 2 -15.62 -10.38 -7.10
CA ALA A 2 -15.03 -9.82 -5.89
C ALA A 2 -16.13 -9.28 -4.96
N LEU A 3 -15.98 -9.44 -3.64
CA LEU A 3 -16.95 -9.02 -2.62
C LEU A 3 -17.37 -7.54 -2.78
N MET A 4 -16.38 -6.69 -3.11
CA MET A 4 -16.55 -5.26 -3.36
C MET A 4 -17.51 -4.96 -4.52
N GLN A 5 -17.55 -5.82 -5.54
CA GLN A 5 -18.36 -5.61 -6.74
C GLN A 5 -19.84 -5.97 -6.50
N ARG A 6 -20.11 -6.89 -5.56
CA ARG A 6 -21.48 -7.20 -5.07
C ARG A 6 -22.03 -6.11 -4.16
N TYR A 7 -21.19 -5.50 -3.32
CA TYR A 7 -21.60 -4.42 -2.43
C TYR A 7 -22.08 -3.17 -3.20
N LEU A 8 -21.38 -2.82 -4.28
CA LEU A 8 -21.73 -1.67 -5.14
C LEU A 8 -23.01 -1.88 -5.97
N THR A 9 -23.52 -3.11 -6.09
CA THR A 9 -24.69 -3.42 -6.92
C THR A 9 -26.01 -3.45 -6.16
N ASN A 10 -26.00 -3.53 -4.82
CA ASN A 10 -27.21 -3.42 -4.01
C ASN A 10 -26.88 -2.85 -2.60
N PRO A 11 -26.70 -1.53 -2.47
CA PRO A 11 -26.26 -0.88 -1.24
C PRO A 11 -27.35 -0.72 -0.16
N ASP A 12 -28.62 -1.01 -0.48
CA ASP A 12 -29.79 -0.66 0.36
C ASP A 12 -30.46 -1.87 1.05
N ASP A 13 -29.86 -3.07 1.03
CA ASP A 13 -30.37 -4.23 1.78
C ASP A 13 -29.51 -4.50 3.04
N PRO A 14 -29.90 -3.93 4.20
CA PRO A 14 -29.12 -4.01 5.44
C PRO A 14 -29.05 -5.41 6.06
N GLU A 15 -29.85 -6.37 5.59
CA GLU A 15 -29.83 -7.77 6.05
C GLU A 15 -29.13 -8.72 5.08
N SER A 16 -28.58 -8.19 3.98
CA SER A 16 -27.78 -8.99 3.06
C SER A 16 -26.52 -9.51 3.77
N ASP A 17 -26.25 -10.81 3.65
CA ASP A 17 -25.04 -11.47 4.16
C ASP A 17 -23.75 -10.72 3.76
N ALA A 18 -23.75 -10.08 2.59
CA ALA A 18 -22.64 -9.26 2.10
C ALA A 18 -22.44 -7.95 2.89
N ASP A 19 -23.52 -7.31 3.36
CA ASP A 19 -23.42 -6.08 4.16
C ASP A 19 -22.94 -6.40 5.59
N ILE A 20 -23.49 -7.46 6.19
CA ILE A 20 -23.05 -7.94 7.51
C ILE A 20 -21.55 -8.29 7.46
N GLN A 21 -21.12 -9.03 6.44
CA GLN A 21 -19.71 -9.37 6.27
C GLN A 21 -18.83 -8.14 6.08
N MET A 22 -19.31 -7.14 5.34
CA MET A 22 -18.61 -5.87 5.16
C MET A 22 -18.48 -5.11 6.48
N GLN A 23 -19.55 -5.00 7.26
CA GLN A 23 -19.54 -4.32 8.57
C GLN A 23 -18.53 -4.98 9.52
N VAL A 24 -18.45 -6.31 9.55
CA VAL A 24 -17.45 -7.05 10.34
C VAL A 24 -16.03 -6.71 9.87
N MET A 25 -15.79 -6.68 8.55
CA MET A 25 -14.48 -6.32 7.99
C MET A 25 -14.08 -4.88 8.32
N ILE A 26 -15.02 -3.93 8.28
CA ILE A 26 -14.78 -2.54 8.66
C ILE A 26 -14.40 -2.43 10.14
N SER A 27 -15.17 -3.09 11.02
CA SER A 27 -14.90 -3.11 12.46
C SER A 27 -13.52 -3.71 12.76
N GLN A 28 -13.18 -4.84 12.12
CA GLN A 28 -11.87 -5.46 12.28
C GLN A 28 -10.73 -4.56 11.76
N ALA A 29 -10.88 -3.97 10.58
CA ALA A 29 -9.90 -3.05 10.01
C ALA A 29 -9.70 -1.80 10.89
N ALA A 30 -10.78 -1.29 11.51
CA ALA A 30 -10.71 -0.18 12.46
C ALA A 30 -9.96 -0.56 13.74
N VAL A 31 -10.06 -1.82 14.20
CA VAL A 31 -9.27 -2.33 15.34
C VAL A 31 -7.81 -2.53 14.96
N ASP A 32 -7.54 -3.16 13.82
CA ASP A 32 -6.18 -3.47 13.36
C ASP A 32 -5.35 -2.21 13.08
N SER A 33 -6.01 -1.14 12.65
CA SER A 33 -5.37 0.15 12.34
C SER A 33 -5.07 1.02 13.55
N LYS A 34 -5.54 0.68 14.76
CA LYS A 34 -5.27 1.46 15.99
C LYS A 34 -3.78 1.59 16.31
N GLY A 35 -2.97 0.64 15.88
CA GLY A 35 -1.52 0.65 16.09
C GLY A 35 -0.73 1.41 15.01
N PHE A 36 -1.40 1.98 14.00
CA PHE A 36 -0.72 2.66 12.91
C PHE A 36 -0.47 4.13 13.22
N GLU A 37 0.78 4.56 12.98
CA GLU A 37 1.19 5.93 13.24
C GLU A 37 0.61 6.91 12.20
N VAL A 38 -0.08 7.95 12.68
CA VAL A 38 -0.57 9.04 11.83
C VAL A 38 0.47 10.14 11.77
N LEU A 39 1.26 10.12 10.70
CA LEU A 39 2.25 11.16 10.39
C LEU A 39 1.65 12.56 10.15
N VAL A 40 2.48 13.57 10.40
CA VAL A 40 2.20 14.99 10.08
C VAL A 40 2.20 15.21 8.56
N PRO A 41 1.36 16.11 8.01
CA PRO A 41 1.27 16.33 6.55
C PRO A 41 2.61 16.61 5.86
N GLN A 42 3.50 17.38 6.49
CA GLN A 42 4.83 17.66 5.96
C GLN A 42 5.70 16.39 5.85
N SER A 43 5.64 15.53 6.87
CA SER A 43 6.34 14.24 6.88
C SER A 43 5.80 13.31 5.80
N VAL A 44 4.48 13.23 5.64
CA VAL A 44 3.85 12.44 4.56
C VAL A 44 4.35 12.88 3.19
N GLU A 45 4.42 14.19 2.95
CA GLU A 45 4.91 14.71 1.67
C GLU A 45 6.40 14.43 1.44
N SER A 46 7.23 14.47 2.50
CA SER A 46 8.63 14.04 2.39
C SER A 46 8.77 12.55 2.05
N VAL A 47 7.98 11.68 2.69
CA VAL A 47 7.99 10.23 2.45
C VAL A 47 7.51 9.92 1.04
N LYS A 48 6.45 10.58 0.55
CA LYS A 48 5.97 10.45 -0.83
C LYS A 48 7.03 10.83 -1.85
N ARG A 49 7.70 11.99 -1.66
CA ARG A 49 8.78 12.44 -2.55
C ARG A 49 9.96 11.46 -2.55
N HIS A 50 10.35 10.95 -1.38
CA HIS A 50 11.41 9.97 -1.27
C HIS A 50 11.03 8.64 -1.95
N HIS A 51 9.81 8.13 -1.70
CA HIS A 51 9.30 6.93 -2.35
C HIS A 51 9.27 7.09 -3.88
N ALA A 52 8.75 8.21 -4.40
CA ALA A 52 8.72 8.48 -5.85
C ALA A 52 10.12 8.50 -6.48
N THR A 53 11.09 9.10 -5.79
CA THR A 53 12.50 9.12 -6.22
C THR A 53 13.11 7.71 -6.21
N LEU A 54 12.80 6.89 -5.21
CA LEU A 54 13.23 5.51 -5.17
C LEU A 54 12.57 4.67 -6.26
N SER A 55 11.28 4.85 -6.52
CA SER A 55 10.56 4.13 -7.58
C SER A 55 11.16 4.40 -8.96
N SER A 56 11.53 5.64 -9.26
CA SER A 56 12.18 5.97 -10.54
C SER A 56 13.58 5.35 -10.65
N ARG A 57 14.35 5.34 -9.55
CA ARG A 57 15.66 4.67 -9.49
C ARG A 57 15.55 3.15 -9.64
N ILE A 58 14.55 2.53 -8.99
CA ILE A 58 14.27 1.09 -9.09
C ILE A 58 13.92 0.74 -10.55
N ALA A 59 13.09 1.53 -11.23
CA ALA A 59 12.76 1.31 -12.62
C ALA A 59 14.01 1.38 -13.53
N ALA A 60 14.87 2.39 -13.32
CA ALA A 60 16.13 2.53 -14.05
C ALA A 60 17.10 1.37 -13.77
N LEU A 61 17.26 0.95 -12.51
CA LEU A 61 18.11 -0.19 -12.14
C LEU A 61 17.56 -1.53 -12.65
N THR A 62 16.25 -1.69 -12.72
CA THR A 62 15.61 -2.88 -13.31
C THR A 62 15.93 -2.98 -14.79
N ALA A 63 15.81 -1.87 -15.53
CA ALA A 63 16.20 -1.82 -16.94
C ALA A 63 17.71 -2.09 -17.12
N ARG A 64 18.54 -1.52 -16.25
CA ARG A 64 19.99 -1.76 -16.24
C ARG A 64 20.35 -3.22 -15.96
N LEU A 65 19.70 -3.85 -14.98
CA LEU A 65 19.92 -5.26 -14.65
C LEU A 65 19.56 -6.17 -15.83
N SER A 66 18.48 -5.86 -16.55
CA SER A 66 18.11 -6.58 -17.77
C SER A 66 19.21 -6.48 -18.83
N LEU A 67 19.77 -5.29 -19.05
CA LEU A 67 20.86 -5.08 -20.00
C LEU A 67 22.14 -5.83 -19.59
N GLU A 68 22.57 -5.69 -18.33
CA GLU A 68 23.77 -6.38 -17.82
C GLU A 68 23.62 -7.91 -17.86
N SER A 69 22.41 -8.43 -17.60
CA SER A 69 22.12 -9.87 -17.71
C SER A 69 22.27 -10.37 -19.15
N LYS A 70 21.80 -9.60 -20.14
CA LYS A 70 22.00 -9.91 -21.57
C LYS A 70 23.48 -9.86 -21.97
N ILE A 71 24.24 -8.90 -21.44
CA ILE A 71 25.69 -8.80 -21.67
C ILE A 71 26.39 -10.04 -21.08
N ARG A 72 26.02 -10.47 -19.88
CA ARG A 72 26.53 -11.70 -19.27
C ARG A 72 26.22 -12.93 -20.13
N GLU A 73 25.01 -13.05 -20.65
CA GLU A 73 24.61 -14.15 -21.54
C GLU A 73 25.44 -14.16 -22.84
N ALA A 74 25.69 -12.98 -23.43
CA ALA A 74 26.55 -12.85 -24.59
C ALA A 74 28.03 -13.19 -24.28
N ALA A 75 28.54 -12.79 -23.12
CA ALA A 75 29.87 -13.18 -22.67
C ALA A 75 29.98 -14.70 -22.46
N GLN A 76 28.92 -15.33 -21.95
CA GLN A 76 28.85 -16.77 -21.78
C GLN A 76 28.81 -17.51 -23.13
N SER A 77 28.07 -16.99 -24.12
CA SER A 77 28.05 -17.59 -25.46
C SER A 77 29.40 -17.44 -26.18
N LEU A 78 30.09 -16.30 -26.01
CA LEU A 78 31.45 -16.09 -26.51
C LEU A 78 32.46 -17.05 -25.91
N LEU A 79 32.38 -17.32 -24.60
CA LEU A 79 33.24 -18.30 -23.94
C LEU A 79 33.05 -19.71 -24.52
N LYS A 80 31.81 -20.12 -24.79
CA LYS A 80 31.50 -21.41 -25.43
C LYS A 80 32.06 -21.49 -26.85
N LEU A 81 31.97 -20.41 -27.62
CA LEU A 81 32.48 -20.33 -28.99
C LEU A 81 34.02 -20.42 -29.03
N HIS A 82 34.71 -19.83 -28.05
CA HIS A 82 36.17 -19.79 -27.99
C HIS A 82 36.80 -20.98 -27.24
N ALA A 83 36.04 -22.03 -26.94
CA ALA A 83 36.51 -23.20 -26.19
C ALA A 83 37.78 -23.85 -26.80
N ASP A 84 37.90 -23.84 -28.12
CA ASP A 84 39.00 -24.48 -28.84
C ASP A 84 40.29 -23.61 -28.87
N ASN A 85 40.19 -22.32 -28.58
CA ASN A 85 41.34 -21.41 -28.57
C ASN A 85 41.66 -20.93 -27.15
N LYS A 86 42.65 -21.56 -26.52
CA LYS A 86 43.06 -21.30 -25.12
C LYS A 86 43.31 -19.83 -24.77
N LYS A 87 43.83 -19.03 -25.71
CA LYS A 87 44.10 -17.60 -25.48
C LYS A 87 42.80 -16.79 -25.47
N LEU A 88 41.92 -17.02 -26.45
CA LEU A 88 40.62 -16.37 -26.54
C LEU A 88 39.66 -16.84 -25.44
N ALA A 89 39.71 -18.14 -25.08
CA ALA A 89 38.95 -18.69 -23.96
C ALA A 89 39.27 -18.00 -22.63
N ARG A 90 40.56 -17.74 -22.35
CA ARG A 90 40.97 -16.98 -21.16
C ARG A 90 40.40 -15.57 -21.16
N GLN A 91 40.54 -14.83 -22.27
CA GLN A 91 39.99 -13.48 -22.38
C GLN A 91 38.47 -13.46 -22.22
N ALA A 92 37.75 -14.41 -22.85
CA ALA A 92 36.31 -14.54 -22.71
C ALA A 92 35.89 -14.90 -21.27
N SER A 93 36.70 -15.71 -20.56
CA SER A 93 36.49 -16.03 -19.16
C SER A 93 36.61 -14.79 -18.27
N ASP A 94 37.66 -13.97 -18.48
CA ASP A 94 37.86 -12.72 -17.74
C ASP A 94 36.68 -11.74 -17.98
N HIS A 95 36.19 -11.66 -19.22
CA HIS A 95 35.02 -10.85 -19.56
C HIS A 95 33.74 -11.37 -18.90
N LEU A 96 33.54 -12.69 -18.84
CA LEU A 96 32.39 -13.29 -18.17
C LEU A 96 32.42 -13.03 -16.66
N GLU A 97 33.59 -13.17 -16.02
CA GLU A 97 33.76 -12.82 -14.61
C GLU A 97 33.44 -11.35 -14.33
N ALA A 98 33.93 -10.44 -15.18
CA ALA A 98 33.63 -9.01 -15.06
C ALA A 98 32.12 -8.72 -15.22
N ALA A 99 31.45 -9.39 -16.15
CA ALA A 99 30.01 -9.27 -16.36
C ALA A 99 29.22 -9.81 -15.17
N ASN A 100 29.59 -10.97 -14.61
CA ASN A 100 28.97 -11.53 -13.40
C ASN A 100 29.06 -10.56 -12.22
N ARG A 101 30.24 -10.01 -11.95
CA ARG A 101 30.44 -9.03 -10.87
C ARG A 101 29.54 -7.80 -11.03
N LYS A 102 29.34 -7.31 -12.25
CA LYS A 102 28.43 -6.18 -12.53
C LYS A 102 26.97 -6.54 -12.29
N VAL A 103 26.53 -7.71 -12.75
CA VAL A 103 25.16 -8.21 -12.49
C VAL A 103 24.91 -8.30 -11.00
N ASP A 104 25.84 -8.88 -10.23
CA ASP A 104 25.71 -9.02 -8.78
C ASP A 104 25.64 -7.67 -8.06
N GLN A 105 26.47 -6.70 -8.49
CA GLN A 105 26.45 -5.33 -7.95
C GLN A 105 25.10 -4.64 -8.19
N VAL A 106 24.60 -4.67 -9.43
CA VAL A 106 23.33 -4.04 -9.80
C VAL A 106 22.16 -4.72 -9.10
N ALA A 107 22.16 -6.06 -9.02
CA ALA A 107 21.12 -6.81 -8.31
C ALA A 107 21.09 -6.49 -6.81
N THR A 108 22.27 -6.38 -6.17
CA THR A 108 22.37 -6.03 -4.76
C THR A 108 21.85 -4.61 -4.49
N GLU A 109 22.20 -3.64 -5.33
CA GLU A 109 21.68 -2.27 -5.20
C GLU A 109 20.16 -2.24 -5.40
N LEU A 110 19.66 -2.90 -6.45
CA LEU A 110 18.23 -2.97 -6.76
C LEU A 110 17.44 -3.58 -5.58
N TRP A 111 17.94 -4.67 -4.99
CA TRP A 111 17.30 -5.29 -3.83
C TRP A 111 17.22 -4.32 -2.65
N LYS A 112 18.32 -3.65 -2.30
CA LYS A 112 18.35 -2.66 -1.20
C LYS A 112 17.35 -1.54 -1.41
N LEU A 113 17.32 -0.94 -2.61
CA LEU A 113 16.38 0.15 -2.90
C LEU A 113 14.93 -0.34 -2.89
N THR A 114 14.67 -1.56 -3.35
CA THR A 114 13.33 -2.17 -3.33
C THR A 114 12.83 -2.38 -1.91
N GLN A 115 13.70 -2.85 -0.99
CA GLN A 115 13.34 -2.97 0.43
C GLN A 115 13.00 -1.61 1.03
N LEU A 116 13.85 -0.60 0.81
CA LEU A 116 13.61 0.75 1.32
C LEU A 116 12.31 1.35 0.76
N ALA A 117 12.01 1.15 -0.53
CA ALA A 117 10.76 1.62 -1.11
C ALA A 117 9.55 0.90 -0.51
N ALA A 118 9.64 -0.40 -0.26
CA ALA A 118 8.57 -1.16 0.40
C ALA A 118 8.30 -0.66 1.83
N ASP A 119 9.34 -0.32 2.59
CA ASP A 119 9.20 0.23 3.95
C ASP A 119 8.53 1.61 3.94
N LEU A 120 8.91 2.49 3.01
CA LEU A 120 8.24 3.79 2.85
C LEU A 120 6.79 3.64 2.42
N GLN A 121 6.50 2.72 1.49
CA GLN A 121 5.13 2.44 1.06
C GLN A 121 4.29 1.87 2.21
N ARG A 122 4.86 0.98 3.02
CA ARG A 122 4.20 0.45 4.23
C ARG A 122 3.86 1.59 5.19
N THR A 123 4.81 2.49 5.44
CA THR A 123 4.61 3.66 6.30
C THR A 123 3.46 4.55 5.78
N LEU A 124 3.42 4.82 4.47
CA LEU A 124 2.34 5.59 3.85
C LEU A 124 0.98 4.90 4.00
N LEU A 125 0.92 3.59 3.76
CA LEU A 125 -0.32 2.81 3.90
C LEU A 125 -0.79 2.78 5.35
N GLN A 126 0.11 2.60 6.32
CA GLN A 126 -0.22 2.67 7.74
C GLN A 126 -0.82 4.03 8.11
N HIS A 127 -0.19 5.13 7.68
CA HIS A 127 -0.74 6.47 7.88
C HIS A 127 -2.14 6.60 7.25
N THR A 128 -2.32 6.19 5.98
CA THR A 128 -3.61 6.26 5.30
C THR A 128 -4.69 5.46 6.04
N SER A 129 -4.38 4.22 6.45
CA SER A 129 -5.30 3.40 7.24
C SER A 129 -5.62 4.04 8.59
N GLY A 130 -4.64 4.61 9.29
CA GLY A 130 -4.86 5.31 10.56
C GLY A 130 -5.74 6.56 10.41
N VAL A 131 -5.53 7.36 9.36
CA VAL A 131 -6.38 8.53 9.06
C VAL A 131 -7.82 8.10 8.74
N LEU A 132 -7.99 7.06 7.92
CA LEU A 132 -9.31 6.54 7.57
C LEU A 132 -10.04 5.97 8.80
N ALA A 133 -9.36 5.20 9.64
CA ALA A 133 -9.94 4.64 10.86
C ALA A 133 -10.38 5.74 11.84
N LEU A 134 -9.57 6.78 12.01
CA LEU A 134 -9.95 7.96 12.80
C LEU A 134 -11.16 8.67 12.18
N GLY A 135 -11.25 8.72 10.85
CA GLY A 135 -12.42 9.23 10.13
C GLY A 135 -13.69 8.43 10.41
N VAL A 136 -13.62 7.10 10.35
CA VAL A 136 -14.75 6.20 10.64
C VAL A 136 -15.26 6.41 12.06
N VAL A 137 -14.37 6.37 13.06
CA VAL A 137 -14.73 6.59 14.47
C VAL A 137 -15.40 7.96 14.67
N ARG A 138 -14.87 9.01 14.03
CA ARG A 138 -15.45 10.36 14.11
C ARG A 138 -16.85 10.45 13.50
N LEU A 139 -17.08 9.77 12.37
CA LEU A 139 -18.38 9.74 11.70
C LEU A 139 -19.41 8.98 12.54
N GLU A 140 -19.02 7.85 13.14
CA GLU A 140 -19.87 7.08 14.06
C GLU A 140 -20.26 7.90 15.30
N ASP A 141 -19.29 8.60 15.91
CA ASP A 141 -19.52 9.47 17.06
C ASP A 141 -20.38 10.69 16.72
N GLN A 142 -20.24 11.24 15.52
CA GLN A 142 -21.12 12.31 15.04
C GLN A 142 -22.55 11.81 14.84
N GLY A 143 -22.72 10.67 14.15
CA GLY A 143 -24.04 10.07 13.97
C GLY A 143 -24.70 9.61 15.28
N ARG A 144 -23.91 9.23 16.30
CA ARG A 144 -24.43 8.99 17.66
C ARG A 144 -24.94 10.29 18.28
N ARG A 145 -24.13 11.35 18.27
CA ARG A 145 -24.51 12.67 18.82
C ARG A 145 -25.75 13.25 18.16
N ASP A 146 -25.85 13.17 16.83
CA ASP A 146 -27.01 13.68 16.08
C ASP A 146 -28.29 12.92 16.46
N ARG A 147 -28.20 11.60 16.68
CA ARG A 147 -29.32 10.78 17.18
C ARG A 147 -29.71 11.16 18.60
N ASP A 148 -28.74 11.39 19.49
CA ASP A 148 -28.99 11.77 20.88
C ASP A 148 -29.69 13.14 20.96
N VAL A 149 -29.23 14.12 20.16
CA VAL A 149 -29.87 15.44 20.05
C VAL A 149 -31.31 15.32 19.54
N HIS A 150 -31.54 14.50 18.51
CA HIS A 150 -32.89 14.29 17.98
C HIS A 150 -33.83 13.62 19.01
N ALA A 151 -33.33 12.66 19.79
CA ALA A 151 -34.09 12.01 20.85
C ALA A 151 -34.48 13.00 21.97
N LEU A 152 -33.58 13.90 22.35
CA LEU A 152 -33.86 14.96 23.34
C LEU A 152 -34.93 15.93 22.83
N GLN A 153 -34.86 16.36 21.57
CA GLN A 153 -35.87 17.22 20.95
C GLN A 153 -37.27 16.57 20.92
N LEU A 154 -37.33 15.27 20.63
CA LEU A 154 -38.60 14.51 20.67
C LEU A 154 -39.15 14.40 22.09
N GLN A 155 -38.28 14.25 23.10
CA GLN A 155 -38.69 14.20 24.50
C GLN A 155 -39.20 15.56 24.99
N GLU A 156 -38.52 16.66 24.65
CA GLU A 156 -38.95 18.03 24.97
C GLU A 156 -40.27 18.39 24.29
N ALA A 157 -40.45 18.01 23.01
CA ALA A 157 -41.69 18.22 22.28
C ALA A 157 -42.86 17.39 22.85
N ARG A 158 -42.58 16.23 23.45
CA ARG A 158 -43.59 15.41 24.12
C ARG A 158 -43.99 16.03 25.46
N VAL A 159 -43.02 16.43 26.27
CA VAL A 159 -43.25 17.14 27.55
C VAL A 159 -44.00 18.46 27.34
N GLY A 160 -43.67 19.23 26.29
CA GLY A 160 -44.38 20.47 25.98
C GLY A 160 -45.86 20.26 25.63
N LYS A 161 -46.19 19.20 24.88
CA LYS A 161 -47.57 18.83 24.58
C LYS A 161 -48.33 18.34 25.80
N ASP A 162 -47.67 17.58 26.67
CA ASP A 162 -48.28 17.08 27.91
C ASP A 162 -48.59 18.23 28.90
N VAL A 163 -47.82 19.33 28.84
CA VAL A 163 -48.08 20.55 29.64
C VAL A 163 -49.18 21.42 29.04
N GLU A 164 -49.27 21.52 27.71
CA GLU A 164 -50.38 22.22 27.03
C GLU A 164 -51.73 21.51 27.18
N GLU A 165 -51.76 20.18 27.25
CA GLU A 165 -53.00 19.42 27.50
C GLU A 165 -53.48 19.49 28.97
N GLN A 166 -52.66 20.01 29.89
CA GLN A 166 -52.97 20.14 31.32
C GLN A 166 -53.40 21.56 31.75
N LEU A 167 -53.43 22.53 30.83
CA LEU A 167 -53.90 23.92 31.02
C LEU A 167 -55.27 24.13 30.36
#